data_AF-A0A7C1D8L5-F1
#
_entry.id   AF-A0A7C1D8L5-F1
#
_cell.length_a   1.000
_cell.length_b   1.000
_cell.length_c   1.000
_cell.angle_alpha   90.00
_cell.angle_beta   90.00
_cell.angle_gamma   90.00
#
_symmetry.space_group_name_H-M   'P 1'
#
loop_
_entity.id
_entity.type
_entity.pdbx_description
1 polymer ?
#
loop_
_entity_poly.entity_id
_entity_poly.type
_entity_poly.pdbx_seq_one_letter_code
_entity_poly.pdbx_strand_id
1 'polypeptide(L)'
;MRHDGRCSECKNVIKAMFRRIYGDYPHTKDEAGMDVSADISDYKAKPYYKELKKIYNSLKAYRGYSDFVRAKKLPLCDLYVTRPRFIVETDESQHFSRARAIALKNYPKGLKTGFDTGLWIELCGRINAKDDSPAYRDEQRAWYDTLRDFLPLIKGFKPTVRIHLGDFKWCGLNPRDKRDVKLFRSAVFEKKTYSARIARVISSTGYRLTEKKVRSMLKKAAKQPASAGILMMPGGIAVFPMPGAKHSRKEMEGRISLLNQAAKKVLKRVLSRGLRRRLKKKFDFLTIGIDSARGQGLRAELVAVVDLKTGKTRFTGKSYPTTAEEEKLVRVNDLSSHFMRIGGKRVMVLGCHDLNMFSPRGDKTARGWRKKRKRLFKKEMKEFGPEIVLQHPHSAGSPRVWSHAWANLLKKEPGIAEYAAAFSFTGKRKNSKRTLASTATRGVIDLPL
;
A
#
# COMPACT_ATOMS: atom_id res chain seq x y z
N MET A 1 -17.49 -8.63 -12.14
CA MET A 1 -17.87 -8.50 -10.72
C MET A 1 -17.10 -7.33 -10.12
N ARG A 2 -17.79 -6.31 -9.55
CA ARG A 2 -17.13 -5.12 -8.95
C ARG A 2 -16.57 -5.48 -7.56
N HIS A 3 -15.33 -5.08 -7.29
CA HIS A 3 -14.67 -5.24 -5.98
C HIS A 3 -14.56 -3.85 -5.32
N ASP A 4 -15.71 -3.22 -5.10
CA ASP A 4 -15.87 -1.85 -4.57
C ASP A 4 -16.14 -1.83 -3.05
N GLY A 5 -15.79 -2.92 -2.36
CA GLY A 5 -15.97 -3.04 -0.92
C GLY A 5 -17.32 -3.61 -0.48
N ARG A 6 -18.19 -4.09 -1.39
CA ARG A 6 -19.47 -4.78 -1.08
C ARG A 6 -19.57 -6.20 -1.65
N CYS A 7 -18.44 -6.83 -1.96
CA CYS A 7 -18.42 -8.14 -2.61
C CYS A 7 -18.82 -9.25 -1.61
N SER A 8 -20.00 -9.85 -1.81
CA SER A 8 -20.51 -10.97 -0.99
C SER A 8 -19.58 -12.19 -1.02
N GLU A 9 -18.97 -12.48 -2.17
CA GLU A 9 -18.00 -13.56 -2.31
C GLU A 9 -16.75 -13.33 -1.46
N CYS A 10 -16.28 -12.08 -1.33
CA CYS A 10 -15.17 -11.75 -0.44
C CYS A 10 -15.51 -12.07 1.02
N LYS A 11 -16.73 -11.74 1.48
CA LYS A 11 -17.20 -12.10 2.83
C LYS A 11 -17.22 -13.62 3.01
N ASN A 12 -17.77 -14.36 2.05
CA ASN A 12 -17.84 -15.83 2.13
C ASN A 12 -16.45 -16.47 2.22
N VAL A 13 -15.49 -15.99 1.43
CA VAL A 13 -14.10 -16.48 1.52
C VAL A 13 -13.44 -16.12 2.83
N ILE A 14 -13.67 -14.91 3.38
CA ILE A 14 -13.19 -14.54 4.72
C ILE A 14 -13.75 -15.52 5.77
N LYS A 15 -15.06 -15.80 5.75
CA LYS A 15 -15.70 -16.78 6.67
C LYS A 15 -15.05 -18.17 6.54
N ALA A 16 -14.86 -18.64 5.30
CA ALA A 16 -14.22 -19.92 5.05
C ALA A 16 -12.75 -19.97 5.51
N MET A 17 -12.01 -18.86 5.39
CA MET A 17 -10.64 -18.75 5.91
C MET A 17 -10.59 -18.83 7.43
N PHE A 18 -11.50 -18.14 8.14
CA PHE A 18 -11.60 -18.25 9.59
C PHE A 18 -11.94 -19.68 10.03
N ARG A 19 -12.90 -20.35 9.37
CA ARG A 19 -13.20 -21.77 9.63
C ARG A 19 -11.99 -22.66 9.39
N ARG A 20 -11.22 -22.39 8.33
CA ARG A 20 -9.98 -23.15 8.07
C ARG A 20 -8.93 -22.96 9.17
N ILE A 21 -8.84 -21.76 9.74
CA ILE A 21 -7.81 -21.40 10.72
C ILE A 21 -8.17 -21.88 12.12
N TYR A 22 -9.43 -21.74 12.50
CA TYR A 22 -9.88 -22.00 13.86
C TYR A 22 -10.65 -23.31 14.00
N GLY A 23 -11.19 -23.90 12.92
CA GLY A 23 -12.08 -25.08 12.94
C GLY A 23 -13.55 -24.68 12.91
N ASP A 24 -14.42 -25.45 13.56
CA ASP A 24 -15.87 -25.20 13.63
C ASP A 24 -16.28 -24.11 14.64
N TYR A 25 -15.29 -23.46 15.26
CA TYR A 25 -15.46 -22.42 16.27
C TYR A 25 -15.98 -21.05 15.74
N PRO A 26 -15.89 -20.70 14.45
CA PRO A 26 -16.51 -19.49 13.91
C PRO A 26 -18.01 -19.66 13.63
N HIS A 27 -18.85 -18.96 14.38
CA HIS A 27 -20.30 -18.93 14.21
C HIS A 27 -20.77 -17.59 13.66
N THR A 28 -21.87 -17.61 12.89
CA THR A 28 -22.45 -16.40 12.26
C THR A 28 -23.75 -15.94 12.93
N LYS A 29 -24.21 -16.68 13.95
CA LYS A 29 -25.50 -16.46 14.64
C LYS A 29 -25.43 -16.74 16.14
N ASP A 30 -24.22 -16.73 16.72
CA ASP A 30 -24.08 -17.03 18.15
C ASP A 30 -24.48 -15.79 18.97
N GLU A 31 -25.76 -15.74 19.34
CA GLU A 31 -26.34 -14.72 20.21
C GLU A 31 -25.74 -14.77 21.63
N ALA A 32 -25.34 -15.95 22.11
CA ALA A 32 -24.85 -16.15 23.47
C ALA A 32 -23.52 -15.40 23.71
N GLY A 33 -22.70 -15.23 22.67
CA GLY A 33 -21.49 -14.43 22.72
C GLY A 33 -21.72 -12.90 22.73
N MET A 34 -22.88 -12.43 22.27
CA MET A 34 -23.14 -11.01 21.96
C MET A 34 -24.27 -10.39 22.79
N ASP A 35 -24.70 -11.03 23.87
CA ASP A 35 -25.71 -10.50 24.78
C ASP A 35 -25.19 -9.29 25.58
N VAL A 36 -25.25 -8.12 24.94
CA VAL A 36 -24.68 -6.86 25.39
C VAL A 36 -25.72 -5.77 25.14
N SER A 37 -25.99 -4.94 26.15
CA SER A 37 -26.91 -3.81 25.97
C SER A 37 -26.37 -2.80 24.97
N ALA A 38 -27.24 -2.23 24.14
CA ALA A 38 -26.88 -1.10 23.30
C ALA A 38 -27.10 0.26 24.00
N ASP A 39 -27.80 0.29 25.14
CA ASP A 39 -28.09 1.52 25.87
C ASP A 39 -26.88 1.92 26.74
N ILE A 40 -26.46 3.19 26.61
CA ILE A 40 -25.40 3.78 27.43
C ILE A 40 -25.75 3.78 28.92
N SER A 41 -27.03 3.83 29.29
CA SER A 41 -27.48 3.90 30.68
C SER A 41 -27.11 2.65 31.49
N ASP A 42 -27.09 1.48 30.85
CA ASP A 42 -26.74 0.19 31.46
C ASP A 42 -25.25 0.08 31.84
N TYR A 43 -24.43 1.01 31.37
CA TYR A 43 -23.00 1.05 31.66
C TYR A 43 -22.64 1.98 32.83
N LYS A 44 -23.58 2.71 33.45
CA LYS A 44 -23.29 3.74 34.47
C LYS A 44 -22.34 3.30 35.59
N ALA A 45 -22.50 2.08 36.09
CA ALA A 45 -21.69 1.51 37.16
C ALA A 45 -20.39 0.84 36.67
N LYS A 46 -20.09 0.86 35.37
CA LYS A 46 -18.92 0.20 34.79
C LYS A 46 -17.72 1.14 34.75
N PRO A 47 -16.49 0.63 34.96
CA PRO A 47 -15.27 1.46 34.97
C PRO A 47 -15.04 2.26 33.68
N TYR A 48 -15.49 1.73 32.54
CA TYR A 48 -15.32 2.33 31.20
C TYR A 48 -16.52 3.19 30.76
N TYR A 49 -17.44 3.51 31.67
CA TYR A 49 -18.63 4.33 31.39
C TYR A 49 -18.27 5.72 30.89
N LYS A 50 -17.27 6.35 31.51
CA LYS A 50 -16.87 7.74 31.20
C LYS A 50 -16.43 7.87 29.74
N GLU A 51 -15.67 6.89 29.26
CA GLU A 51 -15.17 6.78 27.91
C GLU A 51 -16.31 6.54 26.92
N LEU A 52 -17.20 5.58 27.21
CA LEU A 52 -18.37 5.31 26.39
C LEU A 52 -19.31 6.52 26.31
N LYS A 53 -19.57 7.18 27.44
CA LYS A 53 -20.40 8.39 27.53
C LYS A 53 -19.81 9.53 26.71
N LYS A 54 -18.49 9.72 26.75
CA LYS A 54 -17.79 10.72 25.93
C LYS A 54 -17.99 10.46 24.44
N ILE A 55 -17.84 9.22 23.99
CA ILE A 55 -18.06 8.83 22.59
C ILE A 55 -19.53 9.05 22.21
N TYR A 56 -20.47 8.56 23.02
CA TYR A 56 -21.90 8.73 22.82
C TYR A 56 -22.30 10.20 22.67
N ASN A 57 -21.84 11.07 23.59
CA ASN A 57 -22.11 12.51 23.53
C ASN A 57 -21.48 13.17 22.30
N SER A 58 -20.30 12.72 21.88
CA SER A 58 -19.65 13.23 20.66
C SER A 58 -20.42 12.86 19.40
N LEU A 59 -21.03 11.66 19.35
CA LEU A 59 -21.90 11.25 18.26
C LEU A 59 -23.21 12.05 18.26
N LYS A 60 -23.82 12.25 19.43
CA LYS A 60 -25.02 13.10 19.58
C LYS A 60 -24.77 14.54 19.11
N ALA A 61 -23.63 15.12 19.48
CA ALA A 61 -23.27 16.49 19.12
C ALA A 61 -22.91 16.67 17.63
N TYR A 62 -22.59 15.59 16.90
CA TYR A 62 -22.11 15.70 15.52
C TYR A 62 -23.16 16.27 14.56
N ARG A 63 -24.38 15.73 14.57
CA ARG A 63 -25.53 16.21 13.77
C ARG A 63 -26.78 16.51 14.60
N GLY A 64 -26.67 16.45 15.92
CA GLY A 64 -27.77 16.74 16.84
C GLY A 64 -28.75 15.58 17.07
N TYR A 65 -28.55 14.41 16.45
CA TYR A 65 -29.42 13.26 16.67
C TYR A 65 -29.22 12.70 18.08
N SER A 66 -30.24 12.80 18.93
CA SER A 66 -30.22 12.28 20.30
C SER A 66 -30.70 10.84 20.41
N ASP A 67 -31.46 10.36 19.42
CA ASP A 67 -32.16 9.09 19.44
C ASP A 67 -31.72 8.20 18.26
N PHE A 68 -30.43 7.86 18.24
CA PHE A 68 -29.83 6.99 17.22
C PHE A 68 -29.69 5.52 17.67
N VAL A 69 -29.87 5.23 18.96
CA VAL A 69 -29.82 3.86 19.50
C VAL A 69 -31.23 3.28 19.45
N ARG A 70 -31.45 2.32 18.56
CA ARG A 70 -32.79 1.75 18.30
C ARG A 70 -32.95 0.32 18.77
N ALA A 71 -31.85 -0.41 18.93
CA ALA A 71 -31.88 -1.77 19.43
C ALA A 71 -31.68 -1.76 20.95
N LYS A 72 -32.39 -2.63 21.68
CA LYS A 72 -32.14 -2.84 23.11
C LYS A 72 -30.81 -3.58 23.35
N LYS A 73 -30.51 -4.53 22.47
CA LYS A 73 -29.27 -5.32 22.48
C LYS A 73 -28.40 -4.98 21.27
N LEU A 74 -27.10 -5.16 21.44
CA LEU A 74 -26.12 -4.96 20.38
C LEU A 74 -26.39 -5.94 19.21
N PRO A 75 -26.54 -5.46 17.97
CA PRO A 75 -26.74 -6.35 16.82
C PRO A 75 -25.55 -7.30 16.61
N LEU A 76 -25.86 -8.48 16.04
CA LEU A 76 -24.88 -9.53 15.76
C LEU A 76 -23.65 -9.02 15.00
N CYS A 77 -22.52 -9.67 15.25
CA CYS A 77 -21.29 -9.49 14.50
C CYS A 77 -21.25 -10.38 13.24
N ASP A 78 -20.35 -10.08 12.30
CA ASP A 78 -20.21 -10.91 11.09
C ASP A 78 -19.71 -12.34 11.38
N LEU A 79 -18.78 -12.48 12.32
CA LEU A 79 -18.28 -13.77 12.83
C LEU A 79 -17.89 -13.67 14.30
N TYR A 80 -18.27 -14.68 15.08
CA TYR A 80 -17.75 -14.89 16.43
C TYR A 80 -16.87 -16.13 16.47
N VAL A 81 -15.62 -15.97 16.91
CA VAL A 81 -14.65 -17.07 17.08
C VAL A 81 -14.63 -17.46 18.56
N THR A 82 -15.28 -18.58 18.89
CA THR A 82 -15.51 -19.02 20.29
C THR A 82 -14.24 -19.40 21.04
N ARG A 83 -13.17 -19.82 20.36
CA ARG A 83 -11.85 -20.03 20.97
C ARG A 83 -10.77 -19.37 20.10
N PRO A 84 -10.09 -18.31 20.58
CA PRO A 84 -9.95 -17.78 21.94
C PRO A 84 -10.94 -16.66 22.36
N ARG A 85 -12.18 -16.62 21.84
CA ARG A 85 -13.22 -15.60 22.12
C ARG A 85 -12.90 -14.20 21.58
N PHE A 86 -13.17 -13.97 20.31
CA PHE A 86 -13.22 -12.62 19.71
C PHE A 86 -14.21 -12.56 18.56
N ILE A 87 -14.57 -11.35 18.15
CA ILE A 87 -15.41 -11.12 16.98
C ILE A 87 -14.60 -10.58 15.81
N VAL A 88 -15.13 -10.81 14.61
CA VAL A 88 -14.62 -10.27 13.35
C VAL A 88 -15.72 -9.45 12.70
N GLU A 89 -15.38 -8.24 12.25
CA GLU A 89 -16.23 -7.39 11.43
C GLU A 89 -15.62 -7.22 10.03
N THR A 90 -16.45 -7.35 9.00
CA THR A 90 -16.09 -7.08 7.60
C THR A 90 -16.61 -5.71 7.18
N ASP A 91 -15.76 -4.70 7.32
CA ASP A 91 -16.13 -3.32 7.08
C ASP A 91 -16.23 -3.02 5.58
N GLU A 92 -17.46 -2.88 5.12
CA GLU A 92 -17.83 -2.32 3.82
C GLU A 92 -17.61 -0.80 3.80
N SER A 93 -17.67 -0.19 2.60
CA SER A 93 -17.46 1.26 2.42
C SER A 93 -18.36 2.12 3.33
N GLN A 94 -19.60 1.71 3.59
CA GLN A 94 -20.52 2.46 4.46
C GLN A 94 -20.10 2.54 5.94
N HIS A 95 -19.17 1.70 6.42
CA HIS A 95 -18.66 1.81 7.79
C HIS A 95 -17.64 2.94 7.95
N PHE A 96 -17.14 3.50 6.85
CA PHE A 96 -16.11 4.54 6.85
C PHE A 96 -16.71 5.95 6.73
N SER A 97 -17.58 6.29 7.70
CA SER A 97 -18.28 7.57 7.78
C SER A 97 -17.58 8.56 8.73
N ARG A 98 -17.98 9.84 8.67
CA ARG A 98 -17.46 10.86 9.60
C ARG A 98 -17.87 10.58 11.05
N ALA A 99 -19.06 10.03 11.29
CA ALA A 99 -19.49 9.61 12.63
C ALA A 99 -18.55 8.52 13.19
N ARG A 100 -18.14 7.56 12.35
CA ARG A 100 -17.17 6.53 12.76
C ARG A 100 -15.81 7.13 13.12
N ALA A 101 -15.30 8.09 12.36
CA ALA A 101 -14.06 8.80 12.69
C ALA A 101 -14.16 9.53 14.04
N ILE A 102 -15.30 10.16 14.35
CA ILE A 102 -15.54 10.85 15.62
C ILE A 102 -15.47 9.87 16.79
N ALA A 103 -16.11 8.71 16.66
CA ALA A 103 -16.05 7.66 17.68
C ALA A 103 -14.61 7.19 17.91
N LEU A 104 -13.91 6.79 16.84
CA LEU A 104 -12.53 6.27 16.92
C LEU A 104 -11.53 7.27 17.53
N LYS A 105 -11.66 8.56 17.20
CA LYS A 105 -10.81 9.63 17.78
C LYS A 105 -11.00 9.80 19.29
N ASN A 106 -12.14 9.36 19.82
CA ASN A 106 -12.46 9.42 21.24
C ASN A 106 -12.17 8.11 21.98
N TYR A 107 -11.63 7.09 21.32
CA TYR A 107 -11.22 5.86 21.99
C TYR A 107 -10.11 6.15 23.02
N PRO A 108 -10.15 5.51 24.20
CA PRO A 108 -9.11 5.71 25.20
C PRO A 108 -7.79 5.07 24.71
N LYS A 109 -6.66 5.72 25.01
CA LYS A 109 -5.34 5.31 24.52
C LYS A 109 -4.96 3.88 24.89
N GLY A 110 -5.50 3.35 26.00
CA GLY A 110 -5.22 1.98 26.48
C GLY A 110 -6.13 0.89 25.90
N LEU A 111 -7.15 1.23 25.10
CA LEU A 111 -8.04 0.23 24.52
C LEU A 111 -7.28 -0.61 23.47
N LYS A 112 -7.19 -1.91 23.71
CA LYS A 112 -6.58 -2.84 22.76
C LYS A 112 -7.57 -3.19 21.66
N THR A 113 -7.28 -2.77 20.44
CA THR A 113 -8.02 -3.13 19.22
C THR A 113 -7.27 -4.17 18.39
N GLY A 114 -7.99 -5.02 17.66
CA GLY A 114 -7.40 -5.98 16.70
C GLY A 114 -7.17 -5.37 15.32
N PHE A 115 -7.29 -4.04 15.21
CA PHE A 115 -7.12 -3.26 13.99
C PHE A 115 -6.43 -1.91 14.32
N ASP A 116 -5.87 -1.27 13.30
CA ASP A 116 -5.20 0.03 13.43
C ASP A 116 -6.25 1.15 13.40
N THR A 117 -6.51 1.74 14.57
CA THR A 117 -7.49 2.83 14.71
C THR A 117 -7.13 4.06 13.90
N GLY A 118 -5.84 4.39 13.78
CA GLY A 118 -5.35 5.51 12.97
C GLY A 118 -5.62 5.29 11.48
N LEU A 119 -5.35 4.09 10.97
CA LEU A 119 -5.68 3.71 9.60
C LEU A 119 -7.19 3.77 9.36
N TRP A 120 -8.02 3.30 10.30
CA TRP A 120 -9.47 3.39 10.16
C TRP A 120 -9.98 4.83 10.14
N ILE A 121 -9.40 5.72 10.94
CA ILE A 121 -9.71 7.17 10.91
C ILE A 121 -9.34 7.77 9.54
N GLU A 122 -8.16 7.43 9.00
CA GLU A 122 -7.76 7.86 7.65
C GLU A 122 -8.75 7.35 6.59
N LEU A 123 -9.17 6.08 6.68
CA LEU A 123 -10.15 5.49 5.77
C LEU A 123 -11.49 6.22 5.84
N CYS A 124 -11.97 6.57 7.03
CA CYS A 124 -13.17 7.37 7.21
C CYS A 124 -13.07 8.75 6.55
N GLY A 125 -11.92 9.42 6.65
CA GLY A 125 -11.69 10.70 5.97
C GLY A 125 -11.63 10.58 4.45
N ARG A 126 -11.01 9.50 3.94
CA ARG A 126 -10.82 9.26 2.50
C ARG A 126 -12.09 8.78 1.80
N ILE A 127 -12.78 7.81 2.39
CA ILE A 127 -14.01 7.23 1.83
C ILE A 127 -15.17 8.18 2.07
N ASN A 128 -15.22 8.82 3.24
CA ASN A 128 -16.23 9.80 3.63
C ASN A 128 -17.64 9.33 3.28
N ALA A 129 -17.95 8.07 3.62
CA ALA A 129 -19.26 7.51 3.33
C ALA A 129 -20.34 8.27 4.08
N LYS A 130 -21.49 8.36 3.44
CA LYS A 130 -22.71 8.93 4.02
C LYS A 130 -23.84 7.95 3.77
N ASP A 131 -24.51 7.55 4.84
CA ASP A 131 -25.75 6.79 4.77
C ASP A 131 -26.79 7.52 5.63
N ASP A 132 -27.55 8.39 4.98
CA ASP A 132 -28.45 9.34 5.62
C ASP A 132 -29.90 8.85 5.65
N SER A 133 -30.14 7.54 5.48
CA SER A 133 -31.49 6.98 5.52
C SER A 133 -31.57 5.76 6.44
N PRO A 134 -32.12 5.85 7.66
CA PRO A 134 -32.61 7.07 8.29
C PRO A 134 -31.45 8.03 8.64
N ALA A 135 -31.77 9.31 8.85
CA ALA A 135 -30.77 10.38 8.97
C ALA A 135 -29.70 10.14 10.05
N TYR A 136 -30.03 9.39 11.11
CA TYR A 136 -29.14 9.05 12.23
C TYR A 136 -28.31 7.77 12.02
N ARG A 137 -28.37 7.14 10.86
CA ARG A 137 -27.83 5.79 10.64
C ARG A 137 -26.30 5.73 10.79
N ASP A 138 -25.57 6.78 10.42
CA ASP A 138 -24.12 6.82 10.61
C ASP A 138 -23.72 6.88 12.09
N GLU A 139 -24.43 7.65 12.93
CA GLU A 139 -24.25 7.69 14.38
C GLU A 139 -24.58 6.34 15.02
N GLN A 140 -25.69 5.73 14.58
CA GLN A 140 -26.10 4.42 15.03
C GLN A 140 -25.04 3.36 14.75
N ARG A 141 -24.54 3.28 13.50
CA ARG A 141 -23.48 2.33 13.13
C ARG A 141 -22.20 2.59 13.91
N ALA A 142 -21.79 3.86 14.01
CA ALA A 142 -20.59 4.24 14.76
C ALA A 142 -20.69 3.83 16.24
N TRP A 143 -21.88 3.94 16.84
CA TRP A 143 -22.14 3.51 18.22
C TRP A 143 -22.08 2.00 18.39
N TYR A 144 -22.79 1.23 17.56
CA TYR A 144 -22.74 -0.23 17.64
C TYR A 144 -21.33 -0.77 17.36
N ASP A 145 -20.63 -0.18 16.40
CA ASP A 145 -19.23 -0.52 16.15
C ASP A 145 -18.32 -0.15 17.32
N THR A 146 -18.64 0.91 18.08
CA THR A 146 -17.94 1.24 19.34
C THR A 146 -18.14 0.15 20.38
N LEU A 147 -19.39 -0.25 20.65
CA LEU A 147 -19.68 -1.29 21.64
C LEU A 147 -18.99 -2.61 21.28
N ARG A 148 -18.95 -2.98 20.00
CA ARG A 148 -18.20 -4.13 19.49
C ARG A 148 -16.71 -4.06 19.77
N ASP A 149 -16.11 -2.89 19.61
CA ASP A 149 -14.67 -2.72 19.88
C ASP A 149 -14.37 -2.67 21.39
N PHE A 150 -15.38 -2.38 22.23
CA PHE A 150 -15.29 -2.38 23.68
C PHE A 150 -15.59 -3.76 24.31
N LEU A 151 -15.98 -4.78 23.52
CA LEU A 151 -16.18 -6.15 24.02
C LEU A 151 -15.02 -6.73 24.84
N PRO A 152 -13.73 -6.39 24.57
CA PRO A 152 -12.65 -6.79 25.47
C PRO A 152 -12.84 -6.31 26.92
N LEU A 153 -13.39 -5.11 27.11
CA LEU A 153 -13.67 -4.56 28.44
C LEU A 153 -15.05 -5.01 28.97
N ILE A 154 -16.03 -5.22 28.09
CA ILE A 154 -17.40 -5.59 28.48
C ILE A 154 -17.52 -7.07 28.83
N LYS A 155 -16.92 -7.96 28.03
CA LYS A 155 -17.06 -9.42 28.12
C LYS A 155 -15.73 -10.16 28.32
N GLY A 156 -14.60 -9.45 28.39
CA GLY A 156 -13.28 -10.08 28.51
C GLY A 156 -12.79 -10.75 27.21
N PHE A 157 -13.34 -10.34 26.06
CA PHE A 157 -12.95 -10.90 24.76
C PHE A 157 -11.51 -10.50 24.37
N LYS A 158 -10.90 -11.27 23.46
CA LYS A 158 -9.73 -10.77 22.73
C LYS A 158 -10.16 -9.60 21.81
N PRO A 159 -9.23 -8.69 21.47
CA PRO A 159 -9.52 -7.51 20.66
C PRO A 159 -10.29 -7.82 19.36
N THR A 160 -11.31 -7.02 19.06
CA THR A 160 -12.12 -7.12 17.85
C THR A 160 -11.26 -6.97 16.60
N VAL A 161 -11.38 -7.91 15.67
CA VAL A 161 -10.66 -7.91 14.39
C VAL A 161 -11.53 -7.25 13.34
N ARG A 162 -11.05 -6.18 12.71
CA ARG A 162 -11.74 -5.51 11.60
C ARG A 162 -11.01 -5.70 10.28
N ILE A 163 -11.74 -6.11 9.25
CA ILE A 163 -11.22 -6.34 7.89
C ILE A 163 -11.92 -5.38 6.93
N HIS A 164 -11.18 -4.43 6.37
CA HIS A 164 -11.70 -3.60 5.28
C HIS A 164 -11.82 -4.42 4.00
N LEU A 165 -13.03 -4.56 3.46
CA LEU A 165 -13.25 -5.34 2.25
C LEU A 165 -12.60 -4.74 1.00
N GLY A 166 -12.27 -3.44 1.01
CA GLY A 166 -11.58 -2.75 -0.08
C GLY A 166 -10.06 -2.98 -0.14
N ASP A 167 -9.45 -3.55 0.91
CA ASP A 167 -7.99 -3.71 1.00
C ASP A 167 -7.44 -4.79 0.06
N PHE A 168 -8.24 -5.82 -0.24
CA PHE A 168 -7.77 -7.01 -0.93
C PHE A 168 -8.92 -7.70 -1.67
N LYS A 169 -8.61 -8.34 -2.81
CA LYS A 169 -9.56 -9.21 -3.51
C LYS A 169 -9.64 -10.56 -2.79
N TRP A 170 -10.36 -10.59 -1.66
CA TRP A 170 -10.43 -11.76 -0.79
C TRP A 170 -10.99 -13.00 -1.49
N CYS A 171 -11.96 -12.82 -2.40
CA CYS A 171 -12.53 -13.92 -3.18
C CYS A 171 -11.53 -14.61 -4.13
N GLY A 172 -10.35 -14.02 -4.36
CA GLY A 172 -9.29 -14.68 -5.12
C GLY A 172 -8.47 -15.70 -4.31
N LEU A 173 -8.76 -15.89 -3.03
CA LEU A 173 -8.05 -16.84 -2.17
C LEU A 173 -8.78 -18.18 -2.07
N ASN A 174 -8.02 -19.28 -2.01
CA ASN A 174 -8.54 -20.62 -1.79
C ASN A 174 -8.29 -21.09 -0.34
N PRO A 175 -9.33 -21.31 0.50
CA PRO A 175 -9.18 -21.81 1.86
C PRO A 175 -8.52 -23.21 1.95
N ARG A 176 -8.51 -23.98 0.87
CA ARG A 176 -7.83 -25.28 0.81
C ARG A 176 -6.33 -25.15 0.52
N ASP A 177 -5.87 -24.03 -0.05
CA ASP A 177 -4.44 -23.80 -0.31
C ASP A 177 -3.74 -23.23 0.94
N LYS A 178 -2.78 -24.00 1.49
CA LYS A 178 -1.96 -23.60 2.66
C LYS A 178 -1.24 -22.26 2.46
N ARG A 179 -0.87 -21.90 1.23
CA ARG A 179 -0.21 -20.62 0.91
C ARG A 179 -1.17 -19.45 1.04
N ASP A 180 -2.41 -19.63 0.59
CA ASP A 180 -3.44 -18.61 0.67
C ASP A 180 -3.93 -18.42 2.10
N VAL A 181 -4.07 -19.50 2.87
CA VAL A 181 -4.35 -19.43 4.31
C VAL A 181 -3.25 -18.65 5.03
N LYS A 182 -1.97 -18.90 4.69
CA LYS A 182 -0.85 -18.13 5.24
C LYS A 182 -0.87 -16.67 4.81
N LEU A 183 -1.22 -16.39 3.55
CA LEU A 183 -1.39 -15.05 3.04
C LEU A 183 -2.49 -14.31 3.80
N PHE A 184 -3.64 -14.95 4.00
CA PHE A 184 -4.76 -14.43 4.79
C PHE A 184 -4.33 -14.12 6.22
N ARG A 185 -3.71 -15.08 6.93
CA ARG A 185 -3.29 -14.90 8.32
C ARG A 185 -2.41 -13.67 8.49
N SER A 186 -1.36 -13.51 7.68
CA SER A 186 -0.51 -12.32 7.87
C SER A 186 -1.12 -11.03 7.30
N ALA A 187 -2.21 -11.08 6.53
CA ALA A 187 -2.91 -9.87 6.09
C ALA A 187 -3.88 -9.37 7.17
N VAL A 188 -4.51 -10.29 7.90
CA VAL A 188 -5.50 -9.99 8.94
C VAL A 188 -4.84 -9.75 10.29
N PHE A 189 -3.92 -10.63 10.71
CA PHE A 189 -3.39 -10.63 12.08
C PHE A 189 -1.98 -10.05 12.23
N GLU A 190 -1.17 -10.08 11.18
CA GLU A 190 0.23 -9.59 11.23
C GLU A 190 0.35 -8.22 10.57
N LYS A 191 -0.53 -7.27 10.93
CA LYS A 191 -0.38 -5.87 10.50
C LYS A 191 0.84 -5.29 11.20
N LYS A 192 1.93 -5.15 10.45
CA LYS A 192 3.15 -4.51 10.96
C LYS A 192 2.88 -3.03 11.16
N THR A 193 3.13 -2.56 12.37
CA THR A 193 3.34 -1.14 12.63
C THR A 193 4.70 -0.75 12.05
N TYR A 194 4.68 0.21 11.14
CA TYR A 194 5.87 0.69 10.48
C TYR A 194 6.34 2.00 11.07
N SER A 195 7.65 2.21 11.11
CA SER A 195 8.21 3.54 11.39
C SER A 195 7.94 4.55 10.26
N ALA A 196 7.70 4.09 9.04
CA ALA A 196 7.30 4.92 7.90
C ALA A 196 6.58 4.09 6.82
N ARG A 197 5.91 4.72 5.85
CA ARG A 197 5.39 3.96 4.70
C ARG A 197 6.48 3.63 3.68
N ILE A 198 7.44 4.54 3.49
CA ILE A 198 8.57 4.38 2.56
C ILE A 198 9.91 4.51 3.29
N ALA A 199 10.79 3.54 3.08
CA ALA A 199 12.21 3.65 3.39
C ALA A 199 12.99 3.63 2.07
N ARG A 200 13.69 4.72 1.74
CA ARG A 200 14.49 4.81 0.50
C ARG A 200 15.98 4.65 0.78
N VAL A 201 16.64 3.88 -0.07
CA VAL A 201 18.08 3.69 -0.05
C VAL A 201 18.75 4.83 -0.80
N ILE A 202 19.72 5.44 -0.14
CA ILE A 202 20.63 6.43 -0.70
C ILE A 202 21.97 5.76 -0.84
N SER A 203 22.39 5.49 -2.08
CA SER A 203 23.68 4.84 -2.31
C SER A 203 24.75 5.84 -2.70
N SER A 204 26.00 5.58 -2.30
CA SER A 204 27.18 6.28 -2.84
C SER A 204 28.05 5.39 -3.73
N THR A 205 27.56 4.21 -4.11
CA THR A 205 28.36 3.19 -4.81
C THR A 205 28.16 3.19 -6.32
N GLY A 206 27.36 4.11 -6.86
CA GLY A 206 26.98 4.15 -8.26
C GLY A 206 25.78 3.26 -8.58
N TYR A 207 25.56 3.03 -9.86
CA TYR A 207 24.54 2.12 -10.39
C TYR A 207 25.24 1.01 -11.19
N ARG A 208 24.48 0.01 -11.64
CA ARG A 208 24.96 -1.18 -12.36
C ARG A 208 25.95 -2.02 -11.54
N LEU A 209 25.57 -2.31 -10.30
CA LEU A 209 26.39 -3.07 -9.38
C LEU A 209 26.33 -4.58 -9.67
N THR A 210 27.37 -5.29 -9.25
CA THR A 210 27.38 -6.75 -9.26
C THR A 210 26.32 -7.32 -8.30
N GLU A 211 25.85 -8.54 -8.56
CA GLU A 211 24.88 -9.21 -7.69
C GLU A 211 25.34 -9.27 -6.22
N LYS A 212 26.66 -9.46 -6.00
CA LYS A 212 27.28 -9.47 -4.66
C LYS A 212 27.12 -8.13 -3.95
N LYS A 213 27.36 -7.00 -4.64
CA LYS A 213 27.21 -5.65 -4.08
C LYS A 213 25.74 -5.33 -3.78
N VAL A 214 24.82 -5.60 -4.70
CA VAL A 214 23.37 -5.40 -4.47
C VAL A 214 22.89 -6.25 -3.28
N ARG A 215 23.29 -7.52 -3.20
CA ARG A 215 22.97 -8.39 -2.07
C ARG A 215 23.54 -7.85 -0.76
N SER A 216 24.74 -7.28 -0.77
CA SER A 216 25.35 -6.64 0.41
C SER A 216 24.53 -5.44 0.90
N MET A 217 24.10 -4.56 -0.01
CA MET A 217 23.25 -3.42 0.33
C MET A 217 21.92 -3.87 0.94
N LEU A 218 21.25 -4.85 0.35
CA LEU A 218 20.01 -5.41 0.90
C LEU A 218 20.21 -6.08 2.27
N LYS A 219 21.37 -6.72 2.51
CA LYS A 219 21.72 -7.24 3.84
C LYS A 219 21.88 -6.11 4.85
N LYS A 220 22.52 -4.99 4.48
CA LYS A 220 22.64 -3.81 5.34
C LYS A 220 21.26 -3.20 5.63
N ALA A 221 20.41 -3.03 4.61
CA ALA A 221 19.03 -2.55 4.77
C ALA A 221 18.23 -3.42 5.75
N ALA A 222 18.38 -4.74 5.70
CA ALA A 222 17.72 -5.65 6.65
C ALA A 222 18.21 -5.50 8.10
N LYS A 223 19.42 -4.97 8.32
CA LYS A 223 19.97 -4.71 9.66
C LYS A 223 19.53 -3.35 10.22
N GLN A 224 19.20 -2.37 9.38
CA GLN A 224 18.76 -1.04 9.82
C GLN A 224 17.54 -1.11 10.75
N PRO A 225 17.47 -0.33 11.84
CA PRO A 225 16.36 -0.39 12.80
C PRO A 225 15.00 -0.04 12.17
N ALA A 226 15.01 0.78 11.11
CA ALA A 226 13.82 1.20 10.39
C ALA A 226 13.00 0.04 9.81
N SER A 227 11.68 0.15 9.91
CA SER A 227 10.69 -0.68 9.23
C SER A 227 9.77 0.19 8.37
N ALA A 228 9.42 -0.28 7.18
CA ALA A 228 8.53 0.46 6.30
C ALA A 228 7.69 -0.44 5.40
N GLY A 229 6.54 0.02 4.94
CA GLY A 229 5.75 -0.73 3.94
C GLY A 229 6.56 -1.06 2.68
N ILE A 230 7.32 -0.09 2.18
CA ILE A 230 8.11 -0.20 0.96
C ILE A 230 9.58 0.12 1.25
N LEU A 231 10.48 -0.82 0.92
CA LEU A 231 11.91 -0.55 0.75
C LEU A 231 12.18 -0.18 -0.72
N MET A 232 12.78 0.98 -0.94
CA MET A 232 12.99 1.54 -2.28
C MET A 232 14.49 1.66 -2.59
N MET A 233 14.92 1.07 -3.70
CA MET A 233 16.31 1.12 -4.19
C MET A 233 16.44 2.03 -5.42
N PRO A 234 17.62 2.61 -5.71
CA PRO A 234 17.83 3.45 -6.89
C PRO A 234 17.59 2.74 -8.24
N GLY A 235 17.45 3.55 -9.30
CA GLY A 235 17.39 3.12 -10.69
C GLY A 235 18.68 2.43 -11.14
N GLY A 236 18.55 1.36 -11.94
CA GLY A 236 19.67 0.62 -12.52
C GLY A 236 20.67 0.05 -11.52
N ILE A 237 20.35 -0.09 -10.24
CA ILE A 237 21.30 -0.57 -9.21
C ILE A 237 21.76 -2.01 -9.49
N ALA A 238 20.89 -2.83 -10.08
CA ALA A 238 21.20 -4.19 -10.51
C ALA A 238 21.30 -4.29 -12.03
N VAL A 239 21.99 -5.33 -12.53
CA VAL A 239 22.17 -5.59 -13.96
C VAL A 239 21.72 -6.99 -14.32
N PHE A 240 21.05 -7.16 -15.46
CA PHE A 240 20.73 -8.46 -16.04
C PHE A 240 21.26 -8.63 -17.47
N PRO A 241 21.59 -9.84 -17.93
CA PRO A 241 22.00 -10.06 -19.32
C PRO A 241 20.89 -9.66 -20.30
N MET A 242 21.22 -8.94 -21.36
CA MET A 242 20.26 -8.60 -22.42
C MET A 242 19.89 -9.88 -23.20
N PRO A 243 18.64 -10.37 -23.11
CA PRO A 243 18.20 -11.52 -23.91
C PRO A 243 17.93 -11.09 -25.35
N GLY A 244 17.89 -12.07 -26.26
CA GLY A 244 17.43 -11.83 -27.62
C GLY A 244 18.37 -10.97 -28.45
N ALA A 245 19.69 -11.24 -28.36
CA ALA A 245 20.72 -10.43 -29.01
C ALA A 245 20.47 -10.21 -30.51
N LYS A 246 19.73 -11.09 -31.21
CA LYS A 246 19.43 -10.99 -32.65
C LYS A 246 18.21 -10.12 -33.00
N HIS A 247 17.45 -9.64 -32.01
CA HIS A 247 16.21 -8.89 -32.26
C HIS A 247 16.45 -7.39 -32.34
N SER A 248 15.72 -6.72 -33.23
CA SER A 248 15.63 -5.28 -33.29
C SER A 248 14.96 -4.70 -32.02
N ARG A 249 15.12 -3.40 -31.81
CA ARG A 249 14.48 -2.67 -30.70
C ARG A 249 12.95 -2.86 -30.69
N LYS A 250 12.29 -2.74 -31.84
CA LYS A 250 10.82 -2.82 -31.96
C LYS A 250 10.31 -4.23 -31.64
N GLU A 251 11.02 -5.26 -32.07
CA GLU A 251 10.70 -6.65 -31.70
C GLU A 251 10.86 -6.88 -30.20
N MET A 252 11.93 -6.34 -29.59
CA MET A 252 12.14 -6.44 -28.15
C MET A 252 11.07 -5.68 -27.35
N GLU A 253 10.56 -4.56 -27.86
CA GLU A 253 9.41 -3.85 -27.27
C GLU A 253 8.12 -4.70 -27.28
N GLY A 254 7.96 -5.61 -28.27
CA GLY A 254 6.88 -6.61 -28.29
C GLY A 254 7.15 -7.82 -27.40
N ARG A 255 8.40 -8.02 -26.93
CA ARG A 255 8.86 -9.19 -26.18
C ARG A 255 9.36 -8.83 -24.77
N ILE A 256 8.76 -7.82 -24.13
CA ILE A 256 9.11 -7.38 -22.76
C ILE A 256 9.10 -8.54 -21.74
N SER A 257 8.28 -9.56 -21.95
CA SER A 257 8.26 -10.76 -21.10
C SER A 257 9.63 -11.45 -21.01
N LEU A 258 10.44 -11.46 -22.08
CA LEU A 258 11.80 -12.01 -22.07
C LEU A 258 12.74 -11.20 -21.16
N LEU A 259 12.64 -9.87 -21.22
CA LEU A 259 13.41 -8.97 -20.35
C LEU A 259 13.02 -9.19 -18.88
N ASN A 260 11.71 -9.26 -18.59
CA ASN A 260 11.19 -9.51 -17.26
C ASN A 260 11.68 -10.86 -16.71
N GLN A 261 11.72 -11.91 -17.54
CA GLN A 261 12.24 -13.22 -17.14
C GLN A 261 13.74 -13.17 -16.82
N ALA A 262 14.55 -12.51 -17.66
CA ALA A 262 15.98 -12.34 -17.43
C ALA A 262 16.28 -11.55 -16.15
N ALA A 263 15.60 -10.42 -15.94
CA ALA A 263 15.69 -9.63 -14.72
C ALA A 263 15.24 -10.43 -13.48
N LYS A 264 14.16 -11.21 -13.58
CA LYS A 264 13.66 -12.06 -12.49
C LYS A 264 14.67 -13.15 -12.08
N LYS A 265 15.44 -13.70 -13.03
CA LYS A 265 16.51 -14.68 -12.72
C LYS A 265 17.60 -14.04 -11.85
N VAL A 266 18.06 -12.83 -12.20
CA VAL A 266 19.01 -12.07 -11.37
C VAL A 266 18.43 -11.75 -10.00
N LEU A 267 17.19 -11.26 -9.93
CA LEU A 267 16.55 -10.92 -8.66
C LEU A 267 16.42 -12.13 -7.73
N LYS A 268 16.12 -13.33 -8.25
CA LYS A 268 16.10 -14.56 -7.45
C LYS A 268 17.47 -14.87 -6.83
N ARG A 269 18.56 -14.61 -7.54
CA ARG A 269 19.92 -14.78 -7.01
C ARG A 269 20.25 -13.70 -6.00
N VAL A 270 20.01 -12.42 -6.30
CA VAL A 270 20.27 -11.31 -5.38
C VAL A 270 19.45 -11.46 -4.09
N LEU A 271 18.15 -11.72 -4.22
CA LEU A 271 17.19 -11.85 -3.12
C LEU A 271 17.00 -13.33 -2.72
N SER A 272 18.06 -13.93 -2.19
CA SER A 272 18.01 -15.32 -1.72
C SER A 272 16.89 -15.56 -0.70
N ARG A 273 16.41 -16.80 -0.57
CA ARG A 273 15.31 -17.16 0.35
C ARG A 273 15.55 -16.67 1.78
N GLY A 274 16.79 -16.79 2.27
CA GLY A 274 17.19 -16.30 3.60
C GLY A 274 17.21 -14.77 3.70
N LEU A 275 17.71 -14.07 2.68
CA LEU A 275 17.68 -12.60 2.67
C LEU A 275 16.25 -12.05 2.59
N ARG A 276 15.41 -12.61 1.72
CA ARG A 276 13.98 -12.24 1.65
C ARG A 276 13.29 -12.44 2.99
N ARG A 277 13.58 -13.53 3.71
CA ARG A 277 13.01 -13.82 5.03
C ARG A 277 13.40 -12.76 6.07
N ARG A 278 14.61 -12.18 5.98
CA ARG A 278 15.04 -11.09 6.86
C ARG A 278 14.38 -9.77 6.49
N LEU A 279 14.40 -9.42 5.20
CA LEU A 279 13.76 -8.19 4.70
C LEU A 279 12.27 -8.17 4.99
N LYS A 280 11.55 -9.29 4.80
CA LYS A 280 10.12 -9.36 5.05
C LYS A 280 9.72 -9.15 6.51
N LYS A 281 10.66 -9.15 7.47
CA LYS A 281 10.36 -8.80 8.86
C LYS A 281 10.19 -7.28 9.03
N LYS A 282 10.86 -6.50 8.18
CA LYS A 282 10.91 -5.02 8.26
C LYS A 282 10.16 -4.32 7.14
N PHE A 283 9.99 -5.00 6.00
CA PHE A 283 9.37 -4.44 4.82
C PHE A 283 8.34 -5.39 4.21
N ASP A 284 7.28 -4.86 3.58
CA ASP A 284 6.34 -5.70 2.81
C ASP A 284 6.74 -5.80 1.35
N PHE A 285 7.24 -4.70 0.77
CA PHE A 285 7.60 -4.62 -0.63
C PHE A 285 9.04 -4.13 -0.81
N LEU A 286 9.70 -4.62 -1.85
CA LEU A 286 10.96 -4.09 -2.37
C LEU A 286 10.70 -3.55 -3.77
N THR A 287 11.11 -2.31 -4.02
CA THR A 287 11.15 -1.73 -5.36
C THR A 287 12.60 -1.48 -5.76
N ILE A 288 13.02 -1.97 -6.93
CA ILE A 288 14.42 -1.98 -7.34
C ILE A 288 14.60 -1.77 -8.83
N GLY A 289 15.45 -0.80 -9.19
CA GLY A 289 15.87 -0.58 -10.56
C GLY A 289 16.84 -1.67 -11.04
N ILE A 290 16.55 -2.26 -12.19
CA ILE A 290 17.34 -3.34 -12.77
C ILE A 290 17.46 -3.12 -14.28
N ASP A 291 18.68 -2.85 -14.73
CA ASP A 291 18.96 -2.51 -16.13
C ASP A 291 19.55 -3.71 -16.87
N SER A 292 19.37 -3.77 -18.19
CA SER A 292 20.09 -4.76 -18.98
C SER A 292 21.58 -4.40 -19.08
N ALA A 293 22.42 -5.41 -19.29
CA ALA A 293 23.71 -5.25 -19.94
C ALA A 293 23.50 -4.59 -21.32
N ARG A 294 24.52 -3.92 -21.85
CA ARG A 294 24.47 -3.48 -23.25
C ARG A 294 24.59 -4.73 -24.12
N GLY A 295 23.66 -4.95 -25.03
CA GLY A 295 23.71 -6.06 -26.01
C GLY A 295 23.39 -5.51 -27.40
N GLN A 296 24.32 -5.67 -28.35
CA GLN A 296 24.23 -5.09 -29.71
C GLN A 296 23.78 -3.62 -29.73
N GLY A 297 24.26 -2.81 -28.77
CA GLY A 297 23.88 -1.40 -28.62
C GLY A 297 22.51 -1.15 -27.99
N LEU A 298 21.64 -2.17 -27.86
CA LEU A 298 20.35 -2.06 -27.18
C LEU A 298 20.49 -2.12 -25.65
N ARG A 299 19.52 -1.52 -24.98
CA ARG A 299 19.36 -1.63 -23.52
C ARG A 299 17.90 -1.52 -23.08
N ALA A 300 17.62 -2.04 -21.90
CA ALA A 300 16.36 -1.87 -21.20
C ALA A 300 16.60 -1.38 -19.76
N GLU A 301 15.72 -0.52 -19.27
CA GLU A 301 15.75 0.00 -17.90
C GLU A 301 14.43 -0.39 -17.22
N LEU A 302 14.47 -1.35 -16.31
CA LEU A 302 13.27 -1.87 -15.64
C LEU A 302 13.25 -1.48 -14.16
N VAL A 303 12.04 -1.48 -13.59
CA VAL A 303 11.82 -1.42 -12.15
C VAL A 303 11.01 -2.64 -11.74
N ALA A 304 11.56 -3.40 -10.80
CA ALA A 304 10.89 -4.55 -10.23
C ALA A 304 10.20 -4.18 -8.91
N VAL A 305 8.94 -4.58 -8.77
CA VAL A 305 8.18 -4.52 -7.53
C VAL A 305 8.01 -5.94 -7.01
N VAL A 306 8.67 -6.24 -5.90
CA VAL A 306 8.71 -7.56 -5.27
C VAL A 306 7.89 -7.53 -3.99
N ASP A 307 6.84 -8.35 -3.92
CA ASP A 307 6.18 -8.67 -2.65
C ASP A 307 7.11 -9.59 -1.84
N LEU A 308 7.59 -9.13 -0.70
CA LEU A 308 8.56 -9.87 0.12
C LEU A 308 7.91 -11.04 0.87
N LYS A 309 6.59 -11.01 1.07
CA LYS A 309 5.82 -12.07 1.71
C LYS A 309 5.60 -13.24 0.75
N THR A 310 5.10 -12.96 -0.45
CA THR A 310 4.78 -14.01 -1.45
C THR A 310 5.98 -14.32 -2.36
N GLY A 311 6.81 -13.33 -2.66
CA GLY A 311 7.87 -13.41 -3.68
C GLY A 311 7.38 -13.16 -5.08
N LYS A 312 6.10 -12.80 -5.27
CA LYS A 312 5.58 -12.37 -6.57
C LYS A 312 6.31 -11.09 -6.99
N THR A 313 6.70 -11.04 -8.25
CA THR A 313 7.42 -9.91 -8.84
C THR A 313 6.61 -9.37 -10.01
N ARG A 314 6.34 -8.07 -9.99
CA ARG A 314 5.78 -7.30 -11.11
C ARG A 314 6.86 -6.38 -11.65
N PHE A 315 6.77 -6.03 -12.92
CA PHE A 315 7.74 -5.17 -13.58
C PHE A 315 7.02 -4.02 -14.27
N THR A 316 7.69 -2.88 -14.27
CA THR A 316 7.51 -1.80 -15.22
C THR A 316 8.89 -1.36 -15.70
N GLY A 317 9.00 -0.29 -16.45
CA GLY A 317 10.28 0.23 -16.89
C GLY A 317 10.13 1.49 -17.71
N LYS A 318 11.27 2.04 -18.11
CA LYS A 318 11.35 3.33 -18.77
C LYS A 318 10.51 3.35 -20.04
N SER A 319 9.51 4.20 -20.04
CA SER A 319 8.51 4.34 -21.10
C SER A 319 8.67 5.65 -21.87
N TYR A 320 9.42 6.59 -21.29
CA TYR A 320 9.69 7.93 -21.83
C TYR A 320 11.21 8.28 -21.74
N PRO A 321 12.03 7.77 -22.67
CA PRO A 321 13.46 8.08 -22.74
C PRO A 321 13.78 9.58 -22.94
N THR A 322 15.03 9.96 -22.74
CA THR A 322 15.60 11.21 -23.30
C THR A 322 15.85 11.04 -24.81
N THR A 323 16.06 12.13 -25.55
CA THR A 323 16.26 12.07 -27.01
C THR A 323 17.46 11.19 -27.40
N ALA A 324 18.56 11.31 -26.66
CA ALA A 324 19.79 10.52 -26.90
C ALA A 324 19.62 9.01 -26.67
N GLU A 325 18.53 8.59 -26.02
CA GLU A 325 18.29 7.19 -25.67
C GLU A 325 17.25 6.52 -26.58
N GLU A 326 16.50 7.30 -27.37
CA GLU A 326 15.33 6.82 -28.12
C GLU A 326 15.65 5.65 -29.05
N GLU A 327 16.79 5.72 -29.74
CA GLU A 327 17.19 4.75 -30.75
C GLU A 327 17.61 3.40 -30.18
N LYS A 328 18.09 3.38 -28.93
CA LYS A 328 18.75 2.21 -28.33
C LYS A 328 18.00 1.65 -27.11
N LEU A 329 17.07 2.41 -26.54
CA LEU A 329 16.25 1.96 -25.42
C LEU A 329 15.05 1.14 -25.93
N VAL A 330 14.94 -0.10 -25.44
CA VAL A 330 13.71 -0.87 -25.51
C VAL A 330 12.70 -0.28 -24.53
N ARG A 331 11.66 0.38 -25.05
CA ARG A 331 10.66 1.07 -24.24
C ARG A 331 9.61 0.10 -23.71
N VAL A 332 9.16 0.30 -22.48
CA VAL A 332 7.99 -0.41 -21.95
C VAL A 332 6.73 0.23 -22.53
N ASN A 333 6.14 -0.39 -23.55
CA ASN A 333 4.99 0.19 -24.26
C ASN A 333 3.68 0.13 -23.47
N ASP A 334 3.50 -0.89 -22.63
CA ASP A 334 2.38 -0.99 -21.69
C ASP A 334 2.52 0.03 -20.55
N LEU A 335 1.82 1.16 -20.69
CA LEU A 335 1.81 2.23 -19.70
C LEU A 335 1.11 1.81 -18.41
N SER A 336 0.10 0.94 -18.51
CA SER A 336 -0.69 0.47 -17.37
C SER A 336 0.18 -0.23 -16.33
N SER A 337 1.30 -0.83 -16.75
CA SER A 337 2.31 -1.43 -15.89
C SER A 337 2.89 -0.47 -14.83
N HIS A 338 2.85 0.85 -15.04
CA HIS A 338 3.35 1.83 -14.07
C HIS A 338 2.38 2.00 -12.89
N PHE A 339 1.12 1.57 -13.03
CA PHE A 339 0.05 1.80 -12.08
C PHE A 339 -0.33 0.50 -11.37
N MET A 340 0.16 0.33 -10.14
CA MET A 340 0.04 -0.92 -9.39
C MET A 340 -0.67 -0.73 -8.06
N ARG A 341 -1.54 -1.68 -7.69
CA ARG A 341 -1.99 -1.80 -6.30
C ARG A 341 -0.95 -2.56 -5.47
N ILE A 342 -0.39 -1.89 -4.46
CA ILE A 342 0.66 -2.40 -3.57
C ILE A 342 0.20 -2.14 -2.13
N GLY A 343 0.04 -3.20 -1.32
CA GLY A 343 -0.41 -3.07 0.07
C GLY A 343 -1.75 -2.34 0.23
N GLY A 344 -2.71 -2.59 -0.67
CA GLY A 344 -4.02 -1.91 -0.69
C GLY A 344 -3.99 -0.47 -1.24
N LYS A 345 -2.81 0.12 -1.44
CA LYS A 345 -2.64 1.49 -1.95
C LYS A 345 -2.44 1.52 -3.46
N ARG A 346 -2.89 2.60 -4.09
CA ARG A 346 -2.67 2.88 -5.52
C ARG A 346 -1.30 3.53 -5.69
N VAL A 347 -0.35 2.81 -6.28
CA VAL A 347 1.05 3.23 -6.40
C VAL A 347 1.44 3.39 -7.86
N MET A 348 1.96 4.57 -8.22
CA MET A 348 2.60 4.83 -9.50
C MET A 348 4.11 4.63 -9.37
N VAL A 349 4.70 3.81 -10.23
CA VAL A 349 6.13 3.50 -10.25
C VAL A 349 6.74 4.02 -11.54
N LEU A 350 7.75 4.89 -11.43
CA LEU A 350 8.39 5.59 -12.54
C LEU A 350 9.85 5.14 -12.70
N GLY A 351 10.25 4.79 -13.91
CA GLY A 351 11.67 4.66 -14.26
C GLY A 351 12.27 6.04 -14.50
N CYS A 352 13.41 6.36 -13.87
CA CYS A 352 14.22 7.57 -14.06
C CYS A 352 13.53 8.76 -14.77
N HIS A 353 13.62 8.84 -16.10
CA HIS A 353 13.16 9.96 -16.92
C HIS A 353 11.63 10.02 -17.16
N ASP A 354 10.86 9.00 -16.77
CA ASP A 354 9.41 8.97 -16.93
C ASP A 354 8.73 10.14 -16.21
N LEU A 355 9.30 10.62 -15.10
CA LEU A 355 8.81 11.81 -14.40
C LEU A 355 8.76 13.05 -15.31
N ASN A 356 9.62 13.15 -16.33
CA ASN A 356 9.60 14.29 -17.26
C ASN A 356 8.41 14.30 -18.21
N MET A 357 7.56 13.27 -18.21
CA MET A 357 6.21 13.37 -18.76
C MET A 357 5.37 14.44 -18.04
N PHE A 358 5.77 14.87 -16.84
CA PHE A 358 5.15 15.94 -16.08
C PHE A 358 5.94 17.26 -16.13
N SER A 359 7.03 17.36 -16.90
CA SER A 359 7.75 18.64 -17.04
C SER A 359 6.92 19.66 -17.82
N PRO A 360 6.67 20.89 -17.29
CA PRO A 360 5.96 21.96 -18.00
C PRO A 360 6.67 22.35 -19.30
N ARG A 361 8.01 22.41 -19.29
CA ARG A 361 8.80 22.71 -20.49
C ARG A 361 8.56 21.65 -21.57
N GLY A 362 8.60 20.38 -21.16
CA GLY A 362 8.32 19.28 -22.05
C GLY A 362 6.87 19.23 -22.54
N ASP A 363 5.91 19.87 -21.86
CA ASP A 363 4.52 19.95 -22.34
C ASP A 363 4.41 20.91 -23.54
N LYS A 364 5.19 22.01 -23.52
CA LYS A 364 5.24 22.98 -24.62
C LYS A 364 5.98 22.44 -25.85
N THR A 365 7.09 21.74 -25.64
CA THR A 365 8.01 21.34 -26.73
C THR A 365 7.74 19.95 -27.30
N ALA A 366 7.04 19.06 -26.59
CA ALA A 366 6.81 17.71 -27.11
C ALA A 366 6.00 17.72 -28.42
N ARG A 367 6.47 16.93 -29.39
CA ARG A 367 5.84 16.68 -30.69
C ARG A 367 5.71 15.18 -30.95
N GLY A 368 4.94 14.83 -31.98
CA GLY A 368 4.76 13.45 -32.46
C GLY A 368 4.46 12.42 -31.35
N TRP A 369 5.20 11.32 -31.38
CA TRP A 369 5.00 10.19 -30.46
C TRP A 369 5.16 10.58 -28.99
N ARG A 370 6.07 11.51 -28.66
CA ARG A 370 6.29 11.99 -27.28
C ARG A 370 5.05 12.70 -26.74
N LYS A 371 4.41 13.57 -27.54
CA LYS A 371 3.17 14.27 -27.15
C LYS A 371 2.05 13.28 -26.90
N LYS A 372 1.87 12.30 -27.80
CA LYS A 372 0.87 11.22 -27.66
C LYS A 372 1.11 10.41 -26.39
N ARG A 373 2.36 10.01 -26.13
CA ARG A 373 2.78 9.25 -24.94
C ARG A 373 2.43 9.97 -23.65
N LYS A 374 2.80 11.25 -23.55
CA LYS A 374 2.50 12.09 -22.38
C LYS A 374 1.01 12.22 -22.11
N ARG A 375 0.21 12.40 -23.17
CA ARG A 375 -1.26 12.48 -23.07
C ARG A 375 -1.85 11.17 -22.53
N LEU A 376 -1.45 10.03 -23.09
CA LEU A 376 -1.93 8.72 -22.65
C LEU A 376 -1.54 8.43 -21.20
N PHE A 377 -0.27 8.66 -20.84
CA PHE A 377 0.21 8.43 -19.47
C PHE A 377 -0.55 9.27 -18.43
N LYS A 378 -0.77 10.56 -18.73
CA LYS A 378 -1.53 11.46 -17.85
C LYS A 378 -3.00 11.05 -17.74
N LYS A 379 -3.59 10.52 -18.81
CA LYS A 379 -4.96 9.99 -18.79
C LYS A 379 -5.05 8.79 -17.85
N GLU A 380 -4.18 7.79 -18.03
CA GLU A 380 -4.14 6.60 -17.17
C GLU A 380 -3.86 6.95 -15.70
N MET A 381 -2.96 7.91 -15.45
CA MET A 381 -2.69 8.40 -14.11
C MET A 381 -3.93 9.02 -13.46
N LYS A 382 -4.68 9.87 -14.19
CA LYS A 382 -5.89 10.51 -13.66
C LYS A 382 -6.98 9.47 -13.36
N GLU A 383 -7.15 8.48 -14.23
CA GLU A 383 -8.11 7.38 -14.03
C GLU A 383 -7.70 6.49 -12.85
N PHE A 384 -6.41 6.23 -12.67
CA PHE A 384 -5.89 5.43 -11.57
C PHE A 384 -5.89 6.17 -10.22
N GLY A 385 -5.68 7.49 -10.22
CA GLY A 385 -5.64 8.35 -9.05
C GLY A 385 -4.63 7.89 -7.99
N PRO A 386 -3.31 7.90 -8.28
CA PRO A 386 -2.29 7.35 -7.40
C PRO A 386 -2.24 8.05 -6.03
N GLU A 387 -2.09 7.27 -4.97
CA GLU A 387 -1.86 7.75 -3.60
C GLU A 387 -0.37 7.86 -3.27
N ILE A 388 0.45 7.03 -3.93
CA ILE A 388 1.90 6.96 -3.72
C ILE A 388 2.61 7.03 -5.07
N VAL A 389 3.72 7.79 -5.16
CA VAL A 389 4.59 7.81 -6.35
C VAL A 389 6.04 7.45 -6.00
N LEU A 390 6.58 6.45 -6.69
CA LEU A 390 7.95 5.98 -6.52
C LEU A 390 8.76 6.22 -7.79
N GLN A 391 9.78 7.07 -7.75
CA GLN A 391 10.66 7.32 -8.88
C GLN A 391 12.03 6.67 -8.68
N HIS A 392 12.50 5.91 -9.66
CA HIS A 392 13.80 5.21 -9.62
C HIS A 392 14.83 5.84 -10.58
N PRO A 393 15.40 7.00 -10.24
CA PRO A 393 16.49 7.61 -11.00
C PRO A 393 17.84 6.90 -10.76
N HIS A 394 18.70 6.91 -11.78
CA HIS A 394 20.06 6.36 -11.69
C HIS A 394 20.98 7.26 -10.86
N SER A 395 20.88 8.58 -11.05
CA SER A 395 21.68 9.57 -10.33
C SER A 395 20.81 10.72 -9.81
N ALA A 396 21.31 11.39 -8.77
CA ALA A 396 20.62 12.52 -8.17
C ALA A 396 20.51 13.75 -9.06
N GLY A 397 21.46 13.95 -9.98
CA GLY A 397 21.58 15.20 -10.73
C GLY A 397 21.63 16.42 -9.80
N SER A 398 21.27 17.60 -10.33
CA SER A 398 21.02 18.79 -9.50
C SER A 398 19.56 18.80 -9.01
N PRO A 399 19.24 19.46 -7.88
CA PRO A 399 17.87 19.55 -7.36
C PRO A 399 16.86 20.06 -8.41
N ARG A 400 17.31 20.95 -9.31
CA ARG A 400 16.49 21.55 -10.37
C ARG A 400 16.06 20.57 -11.45
N VAL A 401 16.77 19.45 -11.63
CA VAL A 401 16.44 18.44 -12.65
C VAL A 401 15.06 17.84 -12.40
N TRP A 402 14.71 17.62 -11.13
CA TRP A 402 13.49 16.88 -10.76
C TRP A 402 12.39 17.78 -10.19
N SER A 403 12.76 18.91 -9.55
CA SER A 403 11.82 19.73 -8.78
C SER A 403 10.64 20.23 -9.60
N HIS A 404 10.85 20.68 -10.84
CA HIS A 404 9.76 21.20 -11.69
C HIS A 404 8.78 20.12 -12.12
N ALA A 405 9.28 18.93 -12.44
CA ALA A 405 8.45 17.82 -12.84
C ALA A 405 7.63 17.26 -11.66
N TRP A 406 8.26 17.16 -10.48
CA TRP A 406 7.57 16.81 -9.24
C TRP A 406 6.50 17.84 -8.87
N ALA A 407 6.83 19.13 -8.85
CA ALA A 407 5.88 20.18 -8.51
C ALA A 407 4.65 20.18 -9.43
N ASN A 408 4.86 19.99 -10.75
CA ASN A 408 3.75 19.93 -11.69
C ASN A 408 2.93 18.64 -11.57
N LEU A 409 3.56 17.51 -11.25
CA LEU A 409 2.85 16.26 -10.96
C LEU A 409 1.94 16.43 -9.73
N LEU A 410 2.49 16.92 -8.62
CA LEU A 410 1.74 17.11 -7.37
C LEU A 410 0.61 18.15 -7.52
N LYS A 411 0.83 19.18 -8.34
CA LYS A 411 -0.23 20.14 -8.69
C LYS A 411 -1.37 19.49 -9.49
N LYS A 412 -1.05 18.57 -10.39
CA LYS A 412 -2.04 17.91 -11.26
C LYS A 412 -2.81 16.80 -10.53
N GLU A 413 -2.17 16.12 -9.60
CA GLU A 413 -2.76 15.03 -8.81
C GLU A 413 -2.62 15.31 -7.32
N PRO A 414 -3.49 16.16 -6.74
CA PRO A 414 -3.45 16.51 -5.33
C PRO A 414 -3.77 15.32 -4.40
N GLY A 415 -4.29 14.21 -4.94
CA GLY A 415 -4.54 12.97 -4.20
C GLY A 415 -3.28 12.16 -3.85
N ILE A 416 -2.10 12.56 -4.34
CA ILE A 416 -0.82 11.93 -3.97
C ILE A 416 -0.47 12.33 -2.54
N ALA A 417 -0.62 11.38 -1.61
CA ALA A 417 -0.30 11.58 -0.20
C ALA A 417 1.20 11.40 0.08
N GLU A 418 1.87 10.53 -0.67
CA GLU A 418 3.29 10.25 -0.48
C GLU A 418 4.05 10.09 -1.79
N TYR A 419 5.32 10.51 -1.79
CA TYR A 419 6.20 10.29 -2.91
C TYR A 419 7.65 10.20 -2.45
N ALA A 420 8.46 9.49 -3.23
CA ALA A 420 9.90 9.42 -3.01
C ALA A 420 10.63 9.15 -4.32
N ALA A 421 11.85 9.69 -4.41
CA ALA A 421 12.87 9.28 -5.37
C ALA A 421 14.09 8.71 -4.63
N ALA A 422 14.59 7.56 -5.08
CA ALA A 422 15.78 6.89 -4.54
C ALA A 422 16.96 7.07 -5.49
N PHE A 423 18.11 7.52 -4.98
CA PHE A 423 19.24 7.94 -5.81
C PHE A 423 20.54 7.20 -5.49
N SER A 424 21.38 7.10 -6.52
CA SER A 424 22.82 6.88 -6.33
C SER A 424 23.60 8.19 -6.51
N PHE A 425 24.45 8.53 -5.56
CA PHE A 425 25.30 9.72 -5.54
C PHE A 425 26.76 9.31 -5.79
N THR A 426 27.25 9.53 -7.01
CA THR A 426 28.68 9.40 -7.33
C THR A 426 29.32 10.79 -7.29
N GLY A 427 30.25 11.07 -6.37
CA GLY A 427 31.01 12.32 -6.30
C GLY A 427 30.65 13.29 -5.15
N LYS A 428 31.16 14.55 -5.22
CA LYS A 428 31.09 15.55 -4.13
C LYS A 428 29.64 15.96 -3.80
N ARG A 429 29.24 15.68 -2.55
CA ARG A 429 27.87 15.75 -1.97
C ARG A 429 27.26 17.16 -1.81
N LYS A 430 27.74 18.22 -2.45
CA LYS A 430 27.35 19.60 -2.10
C LYS A 430 25.84 19.89 -2.21
N ASN A 431 25.08 19.15 -3.02
CA ASN A 431 23.63 19.37 -3.21
C ASN A 431 22.71 18.19 -2.85
N SER A 432 23.23 17.12 -2.25
CA SER A 432 22.44 15.89 -2.02
C SER A 432 21.28 16.09 -1.06
N LYS A 433 21.49 16.81 0.04
CA LYS A 433 20.43 17.09 1.04
C LYS A 433 19.25 17.83 0.43
N ARG A 434 19.51 18.85 -0.41
CA ARG A 434 18.46 19.64 -1.07
C ARG A 434 17.66 18.80 -2.08
N THR A 435 18.34 17.98 -2.89
CA THR A 435 17.66 17.05 -3.80
C THR A 435 16.76 16.11 -3.00
N LEU A 436 17.30 15.45 -1.97
CA LEU A 436 16.58 14.48 -1.14
C LEU A 436 15.33 15.07 -0.48
N ALA A 437 15.42 16.29 0.05
CA ALA A 437 14.30 17.00 0.66
C ALA A 437 13.22 17.40 -0.37
N SER A 438 13.63 17.75 -1.60
CA SER A 438 12.69 18.16 -2.65
C SER A 438 11.99 17.02 -3.40
N THR A 439 12.46 15.78 -3.23
CA THR A 439 11.97 14.61 -3.96
C THR A 439 11.45 13.51 -3.03
N ALA A 440 11.00 13.87 -1.83
CA ALA A 440 10.27 12.99 -0.95
C ALA A 440 9.33 13.77 -0.03
N THR A 441 8.26 13.11 0.43
CA THR A 441 7.46 13.60 1.55
C THR A 441 8.21 13.49 2.88
N ARG A 442 7.83 14.32 3.88
CA ARG A 442 8.50 14.39 5.19
C ARG A 442 8.55 13.06 5.96
N GLY A 443 7.62 12.14 5.71
CA GLY A 443 7.53 10.84 6.39
C GLY A 443 8.43 9.73 5.82
N VAL A 444 9.21 10.00 4.77
CA VAL A 444 10.10 9.00 4.16
C VAL A 444 11.37 8.86 4.98
N ILE A 445 11.76 7.61 5.29
CA ILE A 445 13.01 7.31 5.97
C ILE A 445 14.15 7.13 4.97
N ASP A 446 15.27 7.79 5.22
CA ASP A 446 16.48 7.72 4.44
C ASP A 446 17.43 6.65 4.99
N LEU A 447 17.82 5.68 4.15
CA LEU A 447 18.77 4.62 4.49
C LEU A 447 20.09 4.82 3.70
N PRO A 448 21.12 5.46 4.28
CA PRO A 448 22.42 5.64 3.62
C PRO A 448 23.20 4.31 3.63
N LEU A 449 23.52 3.73 2.46
CA LEU A 449 24.08 2.36 2.35
C LEU A 449 25.28 2.18 1.42
#